data_AF-A0A178XXV2-F1
#
_entry.id   AF-A0A178XXV2-F1
#
_cell.length_a   1.000
_cell.length_b   1.000
_cell.length_c   1.000
_cell.angle_alpha   90.00
_cell.angle_beta   90.00
_cell.angle_gamma   90.00
#
_symmetry.space_group_name_H-M   'P 1'
#
loop_
_entity.id
_entity.type
_entity.pdbx_description
1 polymer ?
#
loop_
_entity_poly.entity_id
_entity_poly.type
_entity_poly.pdbx_seq_one_letter_code
_entity_poly.pdbx_strand_id
1 'polypeptide(L)'
;MSFPRNKRAFLVLAAAGLLSGCADYLNHRDSITFGLGNAVEANKGIHIQEPFPRVAQNTHILSDGKVVNRAISTYQRGGQTSAPPPSAILLPTATPPANGQ
;
A
#
# COMPACT_ATOMS: atom_id res chain seq x y z
N MET A 1 9.87 -40.84 19.48
CA MET A 1 10.99 -40.36 18.66
C MET A 1 12.19 -41.26 18.91
N SER A 2 12.59 -42.07 17.93
CA SER A 2 13.75 -42.95 18.05
C SER A 2 15.00 -42.12 17.76
N PHE A 3 15.81 -41.85 18.78
CA PHE A 3 17.10 -41.17 18.60
C PHE A 3 18.08 -42.17 17.98
N PRO A 4 18.78 -41.79 16.89
CA PRO A 4 19.68 -42.72 16.23
C PRO A 4 20.88 -43.00 17.15
N ARG A 5 21.17 -44.29 17.36
CA ARG A 5 22.26 -44.79 18.21
C ARG A 5 23.65 -44.63 17.55
N ASN A 6 23.82 -43.60 16.72
CA ASN A 6 25.04 -43.32 15.96
C ASN A 6 25.71 -42.03 16.50
N LYS A 7 26.63 -42.20 17.45
CA LYS A 7 27.34 -41.08 18.11
C LYS A 7 27.90 -40.05 17.12
N ARG A 8 28.32 -40.49 15.93
CA ARG A 8 28.82 -39.63 14.85
C ARG A 8 27.74 -38.70 14.29
N ALA A 9 26.53 -39.16 14.03
CA ALA A 9 25.49 -38.28 13.48
C ALA A 9 24.96 -37.31 14.54
N PHE A 10 24.93 -37.72 15.81
CA PHE A 10 24.64 -36.79 16.91
C PHE A 10 25.69 -35.66 16.97
N LEU A 11 26.97 -35.98 16.82
CA LEU A 11 28.06 -35.00 16.81
C LEU A 11 27.95 -34.05 15.61
N VAL A 12 27.63 -34.59 14.42
CA VAL A 12 27.39 -33.77 13.22
C VAL A 12 26.20 -32.83 13.39
N LEU A 13 25.08 -33.30 13.95
CA LEU A 13 23.90 -32.46 14.20
C LEU A 13 24.18 -31.38 15.25
N ALA A 14 24.90 -31.73 16.33
CA ALA A 14 25.29 -30.77 17.36
C ALA A 14 26.23 -29.69 16.79
N ALA A 15 27.21 -30.08 15.98
CA ALA A 15 28.11 -29.15 15.29
C ALA A 15 27.36 -28.25 14.30
N ALA A 16 26.44 -28.82 13.52
CA ALA A 16 25.61 -28.05 12.58
C ALA A 16 24.70 -27.03 13.29
N GLY A 17 24.10 -27.40 14.43
CA GLY A 17 23.28 -26.48 15.23
C GLY A 17 24.07 -25.36 15.89
N LEU A 18 25.31 -25.62 16.33
CA LEU A 18 26.20 -24.59 16.87
C LEU A 18 26.66 -23.61 15.78
N LEU A 19 26.90 -24.11 14.56
CA LEU A 19 27.36 -23.29 13.43
C LEU A 19 26.22 -22.53 12.73
N SER A 20 24.96 -22.99 12.81
CA SER A 20 23.83 -22.30 12.16
C SER A 20 23.54 -20.92 12.75
N GLY A 21 23.80 -20.73 14.04
CA GLY A 21 23.66 -19.41 14.69
C GLY A 21 24.66 -18.38 14.16
N CYS A 22 25.87 -18.80 13.78
CA CYS A 22 26.87 -17.92 13.18
C CYS A 22 26.46 -17.46 11.77
N ALA A 23 25.78 -18.32 11.00
CA ALA A 23 25.29 -17.98 9.67
C ALA A 23 24.16 -16.93 9.70
N ASP A 24 23.32 -16.93 10.73
CA ASP A 24 22.26 -15.93 10.90
C ASP A 24 22.83 -14.55 11.30
N TYR A 25 23.89 -14.53 12.12
CA TYR A 25 24.60 -13.32 12.52
C TYR A 25 25.44 -12.71 11.39
N LEU A 26 26.13 -13.53 10.58
CA LEU A 26 26.88 -13.06 9.40
C LEU A 26 25.97 -12.55 8.28
N ASN A 27 24.68 -12.87 8.33
CA ASN A 27 23.74 -12.51 7.27
C ASN A 27 23.39 -11.00 7.23
N HIS A 28 23.96 -10.16 8.11
CA HIS A 28 23.76 -8.70 8.16
C HIS A 28 22.35 -8.31 7.70
N ARG A 29 21.35 -8.86 8.40
CA ARG A 29 19.97 -8.49 8.12
C ARG A 29 19.83 -7.06 8.63
N ASP A 30 20.02 -6.08 7.76
CA ASP A 30 19.70 -4.65 8.00
C ASP A 30 18.18 -4.43 8.19
N SER A 31 17.47 -5.46 8.65
CA SER A 31 16.04 -5.62 8.62
C SER A 31 15.58 -6.38 9.87
N ILE A 32 14.78 -5.74 10.73
CA ILE A 32 14.25 -6.28 11.99
C ILE A 32 13.11 -7.31 11.85
N THR A 33 12.64 -7.61 10.63
CA THR A 33 11.62 -8.63 10.39
C THR A 33 11.70 -9.21 8.97
N PHE A 34 11.32 -10.48 8.79
CA PHE A 34 11.19 -11.11 7.48
C PHE A 34 10.09 -10.39 6.67
N GLY A 35 10.49 -9.71 5.60
CA GLY A 35 9.56 -8.98 4.73
C GLY A 35 9.55 -7.46 4.92
N LEU A 36 10.61 -6.86 5.46
CA LEU A 36 10.77 -5.41 5.41
C LEU A 36 10.83 -4.95 3.95
N GLY A 37 9.77 -4.28 3.52
CA GLY A 37 9.68 -3.68 2.20
C GLY A 37 10.77 -2.64 1.95
N ASN A 38 10.82 -2.13 0.73
CA ASN A 38 11.79 -1.13 0.34
C ASN A 38 11.45 0.24 0.97
N ALA A 39 12.17 0.61 2.03
CA ALA A 39 11.98 1.88 2.73
C ALA A 39 12.18 3.09 1.81
N VAL A 40 13.13 3.03 0.87
CA VAL A 40 13.36 4.11 -0.11
C VAL A 40 12.16 4.27 -1.02
N GLU A 41 11.56 3.17 -1.46
CA GLU A 41 10.34 3.19 -2.29
C GLU A 41 9.13 3.70 -1.52
N ALA A 42 8.94 3.28 -0.26
CA ALA A 42 7.87 3.78 0.59
C ALA A 42 8.03 5.30 0.85
N ASN A 43 9.25 5.76 1.09
CA ASN A 43 9.53 7.18 1.31
C ASN A 43 9.21 8.05 0.09
N LYS A 44 9.32 7.51 -1.14
CA LYS A 44 8.89 8.23 -2.35
C LYS A 44 7.42 8.60 -2.29
N GLY A 45 6.55 7.76 -1.72
CA GLY A 45 5.13 8.09 -1.58
C GLY A 45 4.84 9.03 -0.42
N ILE A 46 5.44 8.78 0.75
CA ILE A 46 5.13 9.49 2.00
C ILE A 46 5.69 10.93 2.00
N HIS A 47 6.86 11.16 1.38
CA HIS A 47 7.53 12.47 1.39
C HIS A 47 7.33 13.27 0.09
N ILE A 48 6.31 12.95 -0.71
CA ILE A 48 5.97 13.79 -1.86
C ILE A 48 5.40 15.13 -1.37
N GLN A 49 6.03 16.22 -1.80
CA GLN A 49 5.64 17.59 -1.45
C GLN A 49 4.26 17.99 -2.01
N GLU A 50 3.96 17.61 -3.24
CA GLU A 50 2.66 17.85 -3.90
C GLU A 50 2.10 16.54 -4.48
N PRO A 51 1.37 15.74 -3.69
CA PRO A 51 0.85 14.44 -4.14
C PRO A 51 -0.36 14.56 -5.06
N PHE A 52 -0.96 15.74 -5.15
CA PHE A 52 -2.18 15.96 -5.92
C PHE A 52 -1.88 16.65 -7.25
N PRO A 53 -2.59 16.31 -8.34
CA PRO A 53 -2.45 17.00 -9.61
C PRO A 53 -2.92 18.46 -9.48
N ARG A 54 -2.38 19.38 -10.30
CA ARG A 54 -2.75 20.82 -10.26
C ARG A 54 -4.26 21.09 -10.28
N VAL A 55 -5.05 20.26 -10.97
CA VAL A 55 -6.52 20.39 -11.01
C VAL A 55 -7.18 20.21 -9.64
N ALA A 56 -6.57 19.44 -8.73
CA ALA A 56 -7.08 19.25 -7.37
C ALA A 56 -6.97 20.53 -6.51
N GLN A 57 -6.08 21.46 -6.88
CA GLN A 57 -5.97 22.76 -6.23
C GLN A 57 -7.01 23.76 -6.76
N ASN A 58 -7.74 23.42 -7.83
CA ASN A 58 -8.76 24.30 -8.39
C ASN A 58 -10.03 24.29 -7.54
N THR A 59 -10.17 25.32 -6.70
CA THR A 59 -11.38 25.55 -5.90
C THR A 59 -12.44 26.36 -6.63
N HIS A 60 -12.20 26.75 -7.88
CA HIS A 60 -13.14 27.53 -8.68
C HIS A 60 -14.20 26.64 -9.31
N ILE A 61 -15.35 26.54 -8.65
CA ILE A 61 -16.52 25.82 -9.16
C ILE A 61 -17.23 26.71 -10.19
N LEU A 62 -17.07 26.38 -11.47
CA LEU A 62 -17.82 27.05 -12.54
C LEU A 62 -19.32 26.81 -12.32
N SER A 63 -20.06 27.90 -12.15
CA SER A 63 -21.49 27.87 -11.86
C SER A 63 -22.27 28.35 -13.08
N ASP A 64 -23.21 27.54 -13.57
CA ASP A 64 -24.18 27.95 -14.59
C ASP A 64 -25.44 28.49 -13.88
N GLY A 65 -25.83 29.73 -14.19
CA GLY A 65 -27.04 30.36 -13.63
C GLY A 65 -28.30 29.52 -13.83
N LYS A 66 -28.38 28.72 -14.89
CA LYS A 66 -29.49 27.77 -15.13
C LYS A 66 -29.48 26.64 -14.09
N VAL A 67 -28.31 26.10 -13.74
CA VAL A 67 -28.15 25.04 -12.73
C VAL A 67 -28.47 25.58 -11.34
N VAL A 68 -28.01 26.78 -11.03
CA VAL A 68 -28.32 27.47 -9.76
C VAL A 68 -29.82 27.74 -9.63
N ASN A 69 -30.45 28.29 -10.67
CA ASN A 69 -31.90 28.53 -10.67
C ASN A 69 -32.70 27.22 -10.53
N ARG A 70 -32.26 26.14 -11.21
CA ARG A 70 -32.87 24.81 -11.07
C ARG A 70 -32.78 24.32 -9.62
N ALA A 71 -31.60 24.36 -9.02
CA ALA A 71 -31.39 23.94 -7.62
C ALA A 71 -32.29 24.73 -6.65
N ILE A 72 -32.31 26.06 -6.75
CA ILE A 72 -33.17 26.94 -5.94
C ILE A 72 -34.64 26.59 -6.13
N SER A 73 -35.10 26.43 -7.38
CA SER A 73 -36.49 26.11 -7.70
C SER A 73 -36.93 24.73 -7.19
N THR A 74 -36.00 23.78 -7.10
CA THR A 74 -36.21 22.43 -6.56
C THR A 74 -36.39 22.49 -5.04
N TYR A 75 -35.53 23.25 -4.34
CA TYR A 75 -35.68 23.49 -2.90
C TYR A 75 -37.00 24.19 -2.56
N GLN A 76 -37.35 25.25 -3.31
CA GLN A 76 -38.58 26.03 -3.06
C GLN A 76 -39.87 25.23 -3.29
N ARG A 77 -39.86 24.29 -4.23
CA ARG A 77 -41.01 23.41 -4.50
C ARG A 77 -41.13 22.22 -3.55
N GLY A 78 -40.31 22.14 -2.50
CA GLY A 78 -40.27 20.96 -1.62
C GLY A 78 -39.75 19.70 -2.31
N GLY A 79 -39.05 19.86 -3.44
CA GLY A 79 -38.50 18.77 -4.23
C GLY A 79 -37.25 18.23 -3.59
N GLN A 80 -37.39 17.32 -2.63
CA GLN A 80 -36.30 16.44 -2.25
C GLN A 80 -36.12 15.42 -3.39
N THR A 81 -35.42 15.80 -4.45
CA THR A 81 -34.98 14.83 -5.45
C THR A 81 -33.90 14.00 -4.77
N SER A 82 -34.17 12.72 -4.56
CA SER A 82 -33.25 11.72 -4.02
C SER A 82 -31.84 11.96 -4.55
N ALA A 83 -30.84 11.89 -3.66
CA ALA A 83 -29.44 12.10 -4.03
C ALA A 83 -29.11 11.27 -5.27
N PRO A 84 -28.44 11.85 -6.29
CA PRO A 84 -28.01 11.08 -7.45
C PRO A 84 -27.21 9.87 -6.96
N PRO A 85 -27.41 8.68 -7.55
CA PRO A 85 -26.59 7.52 -7.19
C PRO A 85 -25.11 7.89 -7.39
N PRO A 86 -24.22 7.49 -6.48
CA PRO A 86 -22.81 7.85 -6.57
C PRO A 86 -22.26 7.39 -7.92
N SER A 87 -21.66 8.33 -8.64
CA SER A 87 -20.94 8.01 -9.87
C SER A 87 -19.69 7.23 -9.48
N ALA A 88 -19.59 5.97 -9.92
CA ALA A 88 -18.41 5.16 -9.69
C ALA A 88 -17.21 5.79 -10.39
N ILE A 89 -16.27 6.32 -9.61
CA ILE A 89 -14.96 6.72 -10.11
C ILE A 89 -14.19 5.41 -10.35
N LEU A 90 -13.93 5.09 -11.62
CA LEU A 90 -12.97 4.06 -11.97
C LEU A 90 -11.58 4.61 -11.61
N LEU A 91 -11.07 4.25 -10.42
CA LEU A 91 -9.67 4.47 -10.12
C LEU A 91 -8.84 3.62 -11.10
N PRO A 92 -7.82 4.20 -11.78
CA PRO A 92 -6.90 3.40 -12.56
C PRO A 92 -6.29 2.35 -11.63
N THR A 93 -6.52 1.08 -11.96
CA THR A 93 -5.92 -0.06 -11.28
C THR A 93 -4.41 0.11 -11.34
N ALA A 94 -3.75 0.00 -10.19
CA ALA A 94 -2.29 0.07 -10.10
C ALA A 94 -1.68 -0.92 -11.09
N THR A 95 -0.96 -0.41 -12.09
CA THR A 95 -0.14 -1.20 -13.01
C THR A 95 0.89 -1.96 -12.17
N PRO A 96 0.90 -3.30 -12.16
CA PRO A 96 1.94 -4.05 -11.45
C PRO A 96 3.31 -3.68 -12.06
N PRO A 97 4.38 -3.63 -11.24
CA PRO A 97 5.70 -3.28 -11.74
C PRO A 97 6.08 -4.26 -12.85
N ALA A 98 6.44 -3.69 -14.01
CA ALA A 98 7.03 -4.45 -15.09
C ALA A 98 8.33 -5.07 -14.56
N ASN A 99 8.37 -6.40 -14.48
CA ASN A 99 9.60 -7.13 -14.25
C ASN A 99 10.57 -6.80 -15.39
N GLY A 100 11.48 -5.87 -15.13
CA GLY A 100 12.67 -5.63 -15.92
C GLY A 100 13.66 -6.77 -15.69
N GLN A 101 14.24 -7.21 -16.79
CA GLN A 101 15.26 -8.25 -16.91
C GLN A 101 16.45 -8.09 -15.98
#